data_AF-A0A9D7EAA3-F1
#
_entry.id   AF-A0A9D7EAA3-F1
#
_cell.length_a   1.000
_cell.length_b   1.000
_cell.length_c   1.000
_cell.angle_alpha   90.00
_cell.angle_beta   90.00
_cell.angle_gamma   90.00
#
_symmetry.space_group_name_H-M   'P 1'
#
loop_
_entity.id
_entity.type
_entity.pdbx_description
1 polymer ?
#
loop_
_entity_poly.entity_id
_entity_poly.type
_entity_poly.pdbx_seq_one_letter_code
_entity_poly.pdbx_strand_id
1 'polypeptide(L)'
;MRITYEALSDWTGKTLIDSASTLVKDVSEEPAEDRELIGQLEMRRNEQRSFVIRITAEDLNRGTRSTRLIAVDKAVANVRQNFLPIEADRDLPIFDDHLSGPGQLRVRCEQYTDRTLLGAYYQQEFGLPAPVFAEQGPVTVDTSPDSTFTVQVRTRWALPH
;
A
#
# COMPACT_ATOMS: atom_id res chain seq x y z
N MET A 1 -3.82 4.85 21.14
CA MET A 1 -3.69 5.73 19.97
C MET A 1 -5.06 5.90 19.30
N ARG A 2 -5.37 7.09 18.78
CA ARG A 2 -6.52 7.33 17.92
C ARG A 2 -6.06 7.48 16.47
N ILE A 3 -6.66 6.71 15.56
CA ILE A 3 -6.47 6.86 14.12
C ILE A 3 -7.73 7.47 13.53
N THR A 4 -7.60 8.53 12.75
CA THR A 4 -8.70 9.20 12.06
C THR A 4 -8.38 9.30 10.59
N TYR A 5 -9.36 9.01 9.72
CA TYR A 5 -9.29 9.41 8.32
C TYR A 5 -10.32 10.49 8.02
N GLU A 6 -9.98 11.37 7.09
CA GLU A 6 -10.87 12.36 6.49
C GLU A 6 -10.69 12.29 4.97
N ALA A 7 -11.75 12.00 4.23
CA ALA A 7 -11.78 12.07 2.78
C ALA A 7 -12.21 13.48 2.37
N LEU A 8 -11.37 14.18 1.62
CA LEU A 8 -11.52 15.57 1.21
C LEU A 8 -11.70 15.65 -0.31
N SER A 9 -12.57 16.54 -0.80
CA SER A 9 -12.81 16.70 -2.25
C SER A 9 -11.55 16.94 -3.07
N ASP A 10 -10.59 17.63 -2.47
CA ASP A 10 -9.36 18.08 -3.08
C ASP A 10 -8.34 18.49 -2.01
N TRP A 11 -7.15 18.89 -2.43
CA TRP A 11 -6.05 19.33 -1.58
C TRP A 11 -6.34 20.59 -0.75
N THR A 12 -7.30 21.42 -1.16
CA THR A 12 -7.68 22.62 -0.38
C THR A 12 -8.46 22.25 0.87
N GLY A 13 -9.03 21.05 0.93
CA GLY A 13 -9.73 20.52 2.10
C GLY A 13 -11.01 21.26 2.44
N LYS A 14 -11.59 22.01 1.49
CA LYS A 14 -12.81 22.80 1.72
C LYS A 14 -14.06 21.95 1.90
N THR A 15 -14.11 20.79 1.26
CA THR A 15 -15.28 19.89 1.33
C THR A 15 -14.85 18.56 1.92
N LEU A 16 -15.46 18.21 3.05
CA LEU A 16 -15.33 16.88 3.66
C LEU A 16 -16.36 15.94 3.02
N ILE A 17 -15.88 14.84 2.43
CA ILE A 17 -16.69 13.80 1.81
C ILE A 17 -17.13 12.78 2.86
N ASP A 18 -16.17 12.32 3.66
CA ASP A 18 -16.37 11.28 4.67
C ASP A 18 -15.29 11.37 5.75
N SER A 19 -15.56 10.81 6.92
CA SER A 19 -14.59 10.69 7.98
C SER A 19 -14.98 9.60 8.97
N ALA A 20 -13.99 8.90 9.51
CA ALA A 20 -14.18 8.06 10.67
C ALA A 20 -12.92 8.03 11.53
N SER A 21 -13.09 7.57 12.77
CA SER A 21 -11.97 7.35 13.69
C SER A 21 -12.11 6.01 14.40
N THR A 22 -10.98 5.38 14.68
CA THR A 22 -10.89 4.19 15.52
C THR A 22 -9.87 4.39 16.63
N LEU A 23 -10.07 3.68 17.74
CA LEU A 23 -9.15 3.66 18.86
C LEU A 23 -8.34 2.36 18.80
N VAL A 24 -7.03 2.50 18.67
CA VAL A 24 -6.09 1.40 18.75
C VAL A 24 -5.53 1.35 20.17
N LYS A 25 -5.83 0.28 20.89
CA LYS A 25 -5.23 -0.05 22.18
C LYS A 25 -4.27 -1.21 21.96
N ASP A 26 -2.99 -0.94 22.10
CA ASP A 26 -1.99 -1.99 22.21
C ASP A 26 -1.82 -2.32 23.70
N VAL A 27 -2.02 -3.58 24.06
CA VAL A 27 -1.81 -4.10 25.41
C VAL A 27 -0.69 -5.12 25.27
N SER A 28 0.52 -4.73 25.64
CA SER A 28 1.67 -5.63 25.67
C SER A 28 2.04 -5.96 27.11
N GLU A 29 2.32 -7.24 27.36
CA GLU A 29 2.95 -7.72 28.60
C GLU A 29 4.48 -7.53 28.55
N GLU A 30 5.05 -7.36 27.34
CA GLU A 30 6.48 -7.17 27.10
C GLU A 30 6.73 -5.85 26.34
N PRO A 31 7.17 -4.78 27.03
CA PRO A 31 7.32 -3.45 26.44
C PRO A 31 8.38 -3.31 25.33
N ALA A 32 9.20 -4.35 25.10
CA ALA A 32 10.36 -4.32 24.21
C ALA A 32 10.14 -5.05 22.87
N GLU A 33 8.97 -5.63 22.64
CA GLU A 33 8.66 -6.29 21.38
C GLU A 33 8.21 -5.25 20.34
N ASP A 34 8.94 -5.15 19.22
CA ASP A 34 8.50 -4.39 18.07
C ASP A 34 7.31 -5.10 17.42
N ARG A 35 6.13 -4.47 17.48
CA ARG A 35 4.90 -5.01 16.90
C ARG A 35 4.42 -4.15 15.75
N GLU A 36 4.16 -4.80 14.62
CA GLU A 36 3.46 -4.17 13.50
C GLU A 36 1.95 -4.37 13.64
N LEU A 37 1.19 -3.28 13.51
CA LEU A 37 -0.26 -3.30 13.58
C LEU A 37 -0.85 -2.97 12.20
N ILE A 38 -1.44 -3.99 11.57
CA ILE A 38 -2.13 -3.85 10.29
C ILE A 38 -3.63 -3.79 10.57
N GLY A 39 -4.29 -2.76 10.04
CA GLY A 39 -5.72 -2.55 10.22
C GLY A 39 -6.39 -1.98 8.97
N GLN A 40 -7.71 -2.13 8.91
CA GLN A 40 -8.54 -1.59 7.85
C GLN A 40 -9.57 -0.62 8.44
N LEU A 41 -9.79 0.50 7.77
CA LEU A 41 -10.93 1.36 8.02
C LEU A 41 -11.81 1.36 6.77
N GLU A 42 -13.07 0.99 6.94
CA GLU A 42 -14.04 1.07 5.86
C GLU A 42 -14.44 2.53 5.63
N MET A 43 -14.51 2.90 4.36
CA MET A 43 -14.96 4.21 3.92
C MET A 43 -16.30 4.06 3.22
N ARG A 44 -17.19 5.01 3.44
CA ARG A 44 -18.49 5.01 2.76
C ARG A 44 -18.28 5.17 1.26
N ARG A 45 -19.15 4.52 0.50
CA ARG A 45 -19.10 4.62 -0.97
C ARG A 45 -19.27 6.08 -1.36
N ASN A 46 -18.26 6.63 -2.04
CA ASN A 46 -18.32 7.95 -2.65
C ASN A 46 -18.42 7.81 -4.18
N GLU A 47 -19.05 8.79 -4.83
CA GLU A 47 -19.13 8.85 -6.30
C GLU A 47 -17.93 9.61 -6.91
N GLN A 48 -17.11 10.27 -6.08
CA GLN A 48 -15.95 11.01 -6.54
C GLN A 48 -14.82 10.09 -6.98
N ARG A 49 -14.44 10.22 -8.24
CA ARG A 49 -13.35 9.43 -8.82
C ARG A 49 -11.97 9.87 -8.34
N SER A 50 -11.81 11.11 -7.87
CA SER A 50 -10.56 11.59 -7.28
C SER A 50 -10.84 12.46 -6.07
N PHE A 51 -10.04 12.27 -5.02
CA PHE A 51 -10.15 12.92 -3.73
C PHE A 51 -8.84 12.74 -2.95
N VAL A 52 -8.72 13.37 -1.77
CA VAL A 52 -7.54 13.24 -0.90
C VAL A 52 -7.95 12.63 0.42
N ILE A 53 -7.25 11.61 0.89
CA ILE A 53 -7.41 11.06 2.24
C ILE A 53 -6.37 11.68 3.15
N ARG A 54 -6.81 12.35 4.20
CA ARG A 54 -5.98 12.79 5.32
C ARG A 54 -6.07 11.76 6.44
N ILE A 55 -4.96 11.10 6.73
CA ILE A 55 -4.83 10.15 7.84
C ILE A 55 -4.12 10.86 8.98
N THR A 56 -4.71 10.82 10.16
CA THR A 56 -4.17 11.36 11.40
C THR A 56 -3.99 10.23 12.42
N ALA A 57 -2.78 10.08 12.94
CA ALA A 57 -2.53 9.29 14.13
C ALA A 57 -2.24 10.21 15.31
N GLU A 58 -2.89 9.95 16.44
CA GLU A 58 -2.75 10.75 17.65
C GLU A 58 -2.50 9.84 18.85
N ASP A 59 -1.40 10.08 19.54
CA ASP A 59 -1.14 9.49 20.84
C ASP A 59 -1.88 10.32 21.90
N LEU A 60 -2.98 9.74 22.41
CA LEU A 60 -3.82 10.39 23.42
C LEU A 60 -3.11 10.57 24.77
N ASN A 61 -2.05 9.81 25.06
CA ASN A 61 -1.30 9.91 26.31
C ASN A 61 -0.22 10.99 26.24
N ARG A 62 0.43 11.13 25.08
CA ARG A 62 1.54 12.08 24.86
C ARG A 62 1.12 13.38 24.17
N GLY A 63 -0.11 13.44 23.64
CA GLY A 63 -0.62 14.58 22.87
C GLY A 63 0.09 14.80 21.53
N THR A 64 0.87 13.83 21.05
CA THR A 64 1.59 13.92 19.78
C THR A 64 0.69 13.49 18.63
N ARG A 65 0.79 14.19 17.50
CA ARG A 65 0.00 13.93 16.30
C ARG A 65 0.90 13.82 15.08
N SER A 66 0.64 12.84 14.23
CA SER A 66 1.21 12.75 12.89
C SER A 66 0.09 12.77 11.85
N THR A 67 0.39 13.31 10.67
CA THR A 67 -0.58 13.40 9.58
C THR A 67 0.07 13.07 8.25
N ARG A 68 -0.66 12.33 7.42
CA ARG A 68 -0.31 11.94 6.06
C ARG A 68 -1.47 12.24 5.14
N LEU A 69 -1.15 12.66 3.92
CA LEU A 69 -2.12 12.91 2.86
C LEU A 69 -1.85 11.93 1.73
N ILE A 70 -2.90 11.28 1.25
CA ILE A 70 -2.85 10.29 0.17
C ILE A 70 -3.83 10.75 -0.90
N ALA A 71 -3.33 11.01 -2.10
CA ALA A 71 -4.21 11.24 -3.25
C ALA A 71 -4.84 9.92 -3.68
N VAL A 72 -6.15 9.93 -3.87
CA VAL A 72 -6.89 8.81 -4.45
C VAL A 72 -7.31 9.17 -5.86
N ASP A 73 -7.01 8.28 -6.79
CA ASP A 73 -7.48 8.35 -8.17
C ASP A 73 -8.03 6.98 -8.60
N LYS A 74 -9.35 6.93 -8.74
CA LYS A 74 -10.15 5.81 -9.23
C LYS A 74 -10.79 6.11 -10.58
N ALA A 75 -10.28 7.09 -11.33
CA ALA A 75 -10.81 7.42 -12.65
C ALA A 75 -10.66 6.27 -13.65
N VAL A 76 -9.61 5.45 -13.50
CA VAL A 76 -9.33 4.32 -14.38
C VAL A 76 -9.15 3.03 -13.58
N ALA A 77 -9.58 1.91 -14.17
CA ALA A 77 -9.55 0.59 -13.56
C ALA A 77 -8.15 0.07 -13.24
N ASN A 78 -7.19 0.35 -14.11
CA ASN A 78 -5.82 -0.18 -14.06
C ASN A 78 -4.84 0.71 -13.29
N VAL A 79 -5.32 1.60 -12.42
CA VAL A 79 -4.45 2.42 -11.56
C VAL A 79 -3.86 1.54 -10.45
N ARG A 80 -2.59 1.77 -10.13
CA ARG A 80 -1.82 1.03 -9.09
C ARG A 80 -2.57 0.91 -7.76
N GLN A 81 -3.29 1.96 -7.38
CA GLN A 81 -4.07 2.04 -6.14
C GLN A 81 -5.23 1.04 -6.03
N ASN A 82 -5.63 0.41 -7.14
CA ASN A 82 -6.68 -0.62 -7.14
C ASN A 82 -6.14 -2.02 -6.89
N PHE A 83 -4.82 -2.21 -6.85
CA PHE A 83 -4.17 -3.49 -6.65
C PHE A 83 -3.55 -3.54 -5.26
N LEU A 84 -3.94 -4.54 -4.48
CA LEU A 84 -3.33 -4.83 -3.19
C LEU A 84 -2.58 -6.16 -3.28
N PRO A 85 -1.23 -6.14 -3.30
CA PRO A 85 -0.39 -7.31 -3.07
C PRO A 85 -0.64 -7.90 -1.69
N ILE A 86 -0.76 -9.22 -1.61
CA ILE A 86 -1.03 -9.97 -0.37
C ILE A 86 -0.10 -11.18 -0.31
N GLU A 87 0.48 -11.45 0.85
CA GLU A 87 1.22 -12.68 1.13
C GLU A 87 0.28 -13.90 1.04
N ALA A 88 0.65 -14.90 0.25
CA ALA A 88 -0.21 -16.03 -0.04
C ALA A 88 -0.49 -16.92 1.18
N ASP A 89 0.43 -16.98 2.14
CA ASP A 89 0.39 -17.81 3.34
C ASP A 89 -0.28 -17.10 4.53
N ARG A 90 -0.04 -15.80 4.73
CA ARG A 90 -0.54 -15.03 5.88
C ARG A 90 -1.78 -14.18 5.61
N ASP A 91 -2.16 -14.01 4.34
CA ASP A 91 -3.23 -13.10 3.90
C ASP A 91 -3.01 -11.64 4.38
N LEU A 92 -1.74 -11.25 4.55
CA LEU A 92 -1.34 -9.90 4.96
C LEU A 92 -0.96 -9.04 3.75
N PRO A 93 -1.30 -7.74 3.74
CA PRO A 93 -0.80 -6.81 2.72
C PRO A 93 0.72 -6.72 2.72
N ILE A 94 1.31 -6.63 1.54
CA ILE A 94 2.75 -6.38 1.37
C ILE A 94 2.93 -4.88 1.14
N PHE A 95 3.70 -4.23 2.02
CA PHE A 95 3.95 -2.78 2.00
C PHE A 95 5.34 -2.39 1.48
N ASP A 96 6.19 -3.36 1.19
CA ASP A 96 7.53 -3.16 0.63
C ASP A 96 7.65 -3.75 -0.79
N ASP A 97 8.86 -3.64 -1.34
CA ASP A 97 9.25 -4.16 -2.65
C ASP A 97 9.95 -5.53 -2.57
N HIS A 98 10.02 -6.16 -1.39
CA HIS A 98 10.74 -7.40 -1.17
C HIS A 98 9.79 -8.60 -1.23
N LEU A 99 9.75 -9.25 -2.40
CA LEU A 99 9.03 -10.50 -2.58
C LEU A 99 9.99 -11.69 -2.57
N SER A 100 9.82 -12.62 -1.65
CA SER A 100 10.66 -13.84 -1.56
C SER A 100 10.48 -14.81 -2.74
N GLY A 101 9.55 -14.54 -3.66
CA GLY A 101 9.39 -15.26 -4.92
C GLY A 101 7.96 -15.26 -5.50
N PRO A 102 7.79 -15.68 -6.77
CA PRO A 102 6.52 -15.59 -7.52
C PRO A 102 5.38 -16.46 -6.98
N GLY A 103 5.68 -17.46 -6.14
CA GLY A 103 4.68 -18.36 -5.55
C GLY A 103 4.04 -17.86 -4.25
N GLN A 104 4.50 -16.74 -3.71
CA GLN A 104 4.04 -16.22 -2.41
C GLN A 104 3.14 -14.99 -2.54
N LEU A 105 2.76 -14.61 -3.77
CA LEU A 105 1.99 -13.40 -4.02
C LEU A 105 0.57 -13.73 -4.48
N ARG A 106 -0.41 -13.09 -3.83
CA ARG A 106 -1.77 -12.91 -4.33
C ARG A 106 -2.01 -11.44 -4.61
N VAL A 107 -2.93 -11.15 -5.52
CA VAL A 107 -3.36 -9.78 -5.80
C VAL A 107 -4.85 -9.66 -5.58
N ARG A 108 -5.27 -8.65 -4.83
CA ARG A 108 -6.67 -8.26 -4.70
C ARG A 108 -6.94 -7.05 -5.58
N CYS A 109 -7.92 -7.18 -6.45
CA CYS A 109 -8.48 -6.08 -7.23
C CYS A 109 -9.92 -6.43 -7.65
N GLU A 110 -10.91 -5.74 -7.09
CA GLU A 110 -12.32 -6.05 -7.33
C GLU A 110 -12.67 -6.06 -8.83
N GLN A 111 -12.10 -5.13 -9.59
CA GLN A 111 -12.40 -4.93 -11.00
C GLN A 111 -11.85 -6.04 -11.90
N TYR A 112 -10.84 -6.77 -11.42
CA TYR A 112 -10.21 -7.87 -12.14
C TYR A 112 -10.46 -9.22 -11.45
N THR A 113 -11.49 -9.35 -10.62
CA THR A 113 -11.86 -10.62 -9.96
C THR A 113 -11.87 -11.78 -10.97
N ASP A 114 -11.27 -12.90 -10.57
CA ASP A 114 -11.12 -14.14 -11.35
C ASP A 114 -10.28 -14.01 -12.63
N ARG A 115 -9.63 -12.87 -12.85
CA ARG A 115 -8.67 -12.69 -13.95
C ARG A 115 -7.28 -13.16 -13.52
N THR A 116 -6.52 -13.61 -14.51
CA THR A 116 -5.09 -13.86 -14.38
C THR A 116 -4.32 -12.65 -14.89
N LEU A 117 -3.45 -12.09 -14.08
CA LEU A 117 -2.53 -11.02 -14.45
C LEU A 117 -1.15 -11.60 -14.79
N LEU A 118 -0.47 -10.98 -15.74
CA LEU A 118 0.94 -11.22 -16.02
C LEU A 118 1.78 -10.24 -15.20
N GLY A 119 2.67 -10.77 -14.37
CA GLY A 119 3.65 -10.04 -13.57
C GLY A 119 5.05 -10.18 -14.15
N ALA A 120 5.85 -9.14 -13.95
CA ALA A 120 7.27 -9.11 -14.26
C ALA A 120 8.03 -8.92 -12.94
N TYR A 121 9.05 -9.74 -12.72
CA TYR A 121 9.93 -9.68 -11.56
C TYR A 121 11.28 -9.09 -11.97
N TYR A 122 11.77 -8.17 -11.16
CA TYR A 122 13.01 -7.43 -11.35
C TYR A 122 13.84 -7.50 -10.06
N GLN A 123 14.98 -8.18 -10.10
CA GLN A 123 16.01 -8.18 -9.09
C GLN A 123 17.17 -7.32 -9.58
N GLN A 124 16.90 -6.02 -9.66
CA GLN A 124 17.92 -5.07 -10.09
C GLN A 124 18.85 -4.75 -8.91
N GLU A 125 20.06 -5.30 -8.94
CA GLU A 125 21.17 -4.71 -8.21
C GLU A 125 21.57 -3.41 -8.92
N PHE A 126 21.03 -2.28 -8.45
CA PHE A 126 21.51 -0.98 -8.91
C PHE A 126 22.95 -0.83 -8.41
N GLY A 127 23.92 -1.04 -9.31
CA GLY A 127 25.30 -0.67 -9.05
C GLY A 127 25.36 0.79 -8.60
N LEU A 128 26.25 1.09 -7.65
CA LEU A 128 26.46 2.48 -7.23
C LEU A 128 26.75 3.34 -8.47
N PRO A 129 26.18 4.55 -8.56
CA PRO A 129 26.46 5.44 -9.69
C PRO A 129 27.96 5.61 -9.81
N ALA A 130 28.47 5.51 -11.04
CA ALA A 130 29.88 5.68 -11.29
C ALA A 130 30.34 7.06 -10.74
N PRO A 131 31.52 7.14 -10.12
CA PRO A 131 32.07 8.42 -9.66
C PRO A 131 32.09 9.45 -10.79
N VAL A 132 31.96 10.73 -10.46
CA VAL A 132 31.94 11.85 -11.43
C VAL A 132 33.20 11.96 -12.33
N PHE A 133 34.24 11.19 -12.03
CA PHE A 133 35.50 11.13 -12.80
C PHE A 133 35.70 9.81 -13.56
N ALA A 134 34.70 8.92 -13.58
CA ALA A 134 34.79 7.68 -14.34
C ALA A 134 34.59 7.96 -15.84
N GLU A 135 35.59 7.64 -16.66
CA GLU A 135 35.48 7.65 -18.13
C GLU A 135 34.67 6.45 -18.67
N GLN A 136 33.58 6.06 -17.98
CA GLN A 136 32.72 4.98 -18.45
C GLN A 136 31.63 5.57 -19.36
N GLY A 137 31.52 5.01 -20.57
CA GLY A 137 30.41 5.28 -21.48
C GLY A 137 29.05 4.97 -20.82
N PRO A 138 27.93 5.40 -21.42
CA PRO A 138 26.61 5.22 -20.83
C PRO A 138 26.38 3.74 -20.49
N VAL A 139 26.22 3.44 -19.20
CA VAL A 139 25.79 2.11 -18.76
C VAL A 139 24.37 1.94 -19.26
N THR A 140 24.17 1.05 -20.24
CA THR A 140 22.84 0.64 -20.65
C THR A 140 22.25 -0.20 -19.53
N VAL A 141 21.25 0.35 -18.84
CA VAL A 141 20.47 -0.41 -17.86
C VAL A 141 19.58 -1.37 -18.63
N ASP A 142 19.78 -2.68 -18.42
CA ASP A 142 18.82 -3.65 -18.92
C ASP A 142 17.50 -3.50 -18.15
N THR A 143 16.42 -3.34 -18.90
CA THR A 143 15.05 -3.18 -18.39
C THR A 143 14.20 -4.41 -18.68
N SER A 144 14.82 -5.48 -19.20
CA SER A 144 14.18 -6.78 -19.34
C SER A 144 13.89 -7.37 -17.95
N PRO A 145 12.76 -8.07 -17.78
CA PRO A 145 12.45 -8.72 -16.52
C PRO A 145 13.31 -9.97 -16.32
N ASP A 146 13.82 -10.17 -15.11
CA ASP A 146 14.57 -11.40 -14.76
C ASP A 146 13.67 -12.64 -14.87
N SER A 147 12.38 -12.48 -14.56
CA SER A 147 11.37 -13.49 -14.85
C SER A 147 9.97 -12.91 -14.99
N THR A 148 9.08 -13.68 -15.60
CA THR A 148 7.65 -13.38 -15.65
C THR A 148 6.86 -14.46 -14.94
N PHE A 149 5.77 -14.08 -14.29
CA PHE A 149 4.88 -15.01 -13.60
C PHE A 149 3.42 -14.62 -13.81
N THR A 150 2.50 -15.53 -13.49
CA THR A 150 1.07 -15.24 -13.53
C THR A 150 0.48 -15.26 -12.12
N VAL A 151 -0.39 -14.30 -11.82
CA VAL A 151 -1.10 -14.23 -10.53
C VAL A 151 -2.60 -14.18 -10.75
N GLN A 152 -3.33 -14.96 -9.96
CA GLN A 152 -4.80 -14.98 -10.00
C GLN A 152 -5.34 -13.89 -9.05
N VAL A 153 -6.28 -13.09 -9.55
CA VAL A 153 -6.93 -12.03 -8.78
C VAL A 153 -8.13 -12.58 -8.04
N ARG A 154 -8.11 -12.49 -6.71
CA ARG A 154 -9.20 -12.98 -5.86
C ARG A 154 -9.75 -11.88 -4.96
N THR A 155 -11.04 -12.01 -4.63
CA THR A 155 -11.79 -10.98 -3.87
C THR A 155 -12.13 -11.42 -2.45
N ARG A 156 -11.56 -12.51 -1.94
CA ARG A 156 -11.87 -12.92 -0.56
C ARG A 156 -11.19 -12.03 0.47
N TRP A 157 -12.03 -11.31 1.22
CA TRP A 157 -11.74 -10.81 2.55
C TRP A 157 -12.40 -11.74 3.57
N ALA A 158 -11.60 -12.50 4.31
CA ALA A 158 -12.04 -13.17 5.52
C ALA A 158 -10.84 -13.22 6.47
N LEU A 159 -10.61 -12.14 7.23
CA LEU A 159 -9.74 -12.24 8.39
C LEU A 159 -10.48 -13.04 9.47
N PRO A 160 -9.81 -13.96 10.18
CA PRO A 160 -10.36 -14.58 11.38
C PRO A 160 -10.63 -13.49 12.43
N HIS A 161 -11.77 -13.62 13.11
CA HIS A 161 -12.14 -12.79 14.25
C HIS A 161 -11.21 -12.97 15.45
#